data_AF-A0A2R5L1K4-F1
#
_entry.id   AF-A0A2R5L1K4-F1
#
_cell.length_a   1.000
_cell.length_b   1.000
_cell.length_c   1.000
_cell.angle_alpha   90.00
_cell.angle_beta   90.00
_cell.angle_gamma   90.00
#
_symmetry.space_group_name_H-M   'P 1'
#
loop_
_entity.id
_entity.type
_entity.pdbx_description
1 polymer ?
#
loop_
_entity_poly.entity_id
_entity_poly.type
_entity_poly.pdbx_seq_one_letter_code
_entity_poly.pdbx_strand_id
1 'polypeptide(L)'
;DKQIFKSKKIDDVEIFCVGNITVGGTGKTPTVQYLVQKFLNEGRKVAIVSRGYKGKRKTDPMIVSDGKNIFATTKESGDEPLLHAINTKVPIVVGRDRYSACILAKKTFDIDTIVLDDGYQHRKLRRDCNIVLIDATNPFGSGRLLPLGTLREDLKQLKRADEFIITKA
;
A
#
# COMPACT_ATOMS: atom_id res chain seq x y z
N ASP A 1 -13.65 -12.63 -7.06
CA ASP A 1 -13.50 -14.02 -7.56
C ASP A 1 -14.43 -14.24 -8.72
N LYS A 2 -15.76 -14.25 -8.50
CA LYS A 2 -16.77 -14.39 -9.55
C LYS A 2 -17.00 -13.14 -10.42
N GLN A 3 -16.10 -12.16 -10.38
CA GLN A 3 -16.17 -10.86 -11.10
C GLN A 3 -17.51 -10.07 -11.01
N ILE A 4 -18.33 -10.34 -9.98
CA ILE A 4 -19.61 -9.64 -9.75
C ILE A 4 -19.39 -8.15 -9.48
N PHE A 5 -18.30 -7.80 -8.77
CA PHE A 5 -17.91 -6.43 -8.53
C PHE A 5 -16.88 -5.96 -9.56
N LYS A 6 -17.11 -4.80 -10.17
CA LYS A 6 -16.17 -4.18 -11.12
C LYS A 6 -14.89 -3.75 -10.42
N SER A 7 -13.74 -4.17 -10.95
CA SER A 7 -12.43 -3.61 -10.62
C SER A 7 -12.07 -2.51 -11.62
N LYS A 8 -11.52 -1.40 -11.16
CA LYS A 8 -11.06 -0.31 -12.03
C LYS A 8 -9.55 -0.42 -12.27
N LYS A 9 -9.12 -0.30 -13.53
CA LYS A 9 -7.72 -0.17 -13.93
C LYS A 9 -7.37 1.31 -14.08
N ILE A 10 -6.10 1.65 -13.87
CA ILE A 10 -5.53 2.94 -14.22
C ILE A 10 -4.52 2.65 -15.34
N ASP A 11 -4.70 3.29 -16.48
CA ASP A 11 -3.81 3.08 -17.62
C ASP A 11 -2.44 3.74 -17.38
N ASP A 12 -1.41 3.32 -18.11
CA ASP A 12 -0.05 3.91 -18.14
C ASP A 12 0.69 3.98 -16.79
N VAL A 13 0.19 3.31 -15.74
CA VAL A 13 0.81 3.26 -14.43
C VAL A 13 0.71 1.84 -13.90
N GLU A 14 1.85 1.25 -13.54
CA GLU A 14 1.87 -0.07 -12.89
C GLU A 14 1.64 0.07 -11.39
N ILE A 15 0.76 -0.77 -10.85
CA ILE A 15 0.35 -0.73 -9.44
C ILE A 15 0.83 -1.99 -8.73
N PHE A 16 1.82 -1.82 -7.86
CA PHE A 16 2.35 -2.84 -6.96
C PHE A 16 1.69 -2.70 -5.59
N CYS A 17 1.08 -3.77 -5.09
CA CYS A 17 0.45 -3.75 -3.78
C CYS A 17 1.28 -4.52 -2.78
N VAL A 18 1.71 -3.85 -1.72
CA VAL A 18 2.26 -4.50 -0.53
C VAL A 18 1.15 -4.64 0.50
N GLY A 19 0.97 -5.84 1.02
CA GLY A 19 0.03 -6.06 2.10
C GLY A 19 0.32 -7.33 2.87
N ASN A 20 -0.61 -7.68 3.74
CA ASN A 20 -0.50 -8.87 4.56
C ASN A 20 -1.87 -9.50 4.81
N ILE A 21 -1.85 -10.74 5.29
CA ILE A 21 -3.08 -11.47 5.66
C ILE A 21 -3.36 -11.43 7.16
N THR A 22 -2.43 -10.98 7.99
CA THR A 22 -2.58 -10.88 9.45
C THR A 22 -2.70 -9.42 9.92
N VAL A 23 -3.19 -9.17 11.13
CA VAL A 23 -2.96 -7.90 11.84
C VAL A 23 -1.63 -7.95 12.57
N GLY A 24 -1.02 -6.78 12.77
CA GLY A 24 0.32 -6.66 13.38
C GLY A 24 1.39 -6.21 12.38
N GLY A 25 2.61 -6.02 12.91
CA GLY A 25 3.75 -5.52 12.16
C GLY A 25 4.46 -6.63 11.38
N THR A 26 4.04 -6.83 10.13
CA THR A 26 4.64 -7.81 9.19
C THR A 26 5.74 -7.20 8.31
N GLY A 27 6.37 -6.10 8.73
CA GLY A 27 7.42 -5.44 7.93
C GLY A 27 6.93 -4.68 6.69
N LYS A 28 5.65 -4.26 6.63
CA LYS A 28 5.11 -3.52 5.47
C LYS A 28 5.89 -2.25 5.15
N THR A 29 6.08 -1.38 6.13
CA THR A 29 6.78 -0.12 5.96
C THR A 29 8.18 -0.29 5.35
N PRO A 30 9.10 -1.11 5.93
CA PRO A 30 10.41 -1.29 5.32
C PRO A 30 10.34 -1.94 3.93
N THR A 31 9.42 -2.87 3.68
CA THR A 31 9.28 -3.47 2.34
C THR A 31 8.78 -2.47 1.30
N VAL A 32 7.81 -1.62 1.63
CA VAL A 32 7.34 -0.54 0.74
C VAL A 32 8.51 0.39 0.39
N GLN A 33 9.28 0.82 1.40
CA GLN A 33 10.44 1.70 1.19
C GLN A 33 11.52 1.03 0.35
N TYR A 34 11.78 -0.26 0.57
CA TYR A 34 12.70 -1.06 -0.24
C TYR A 34 12.27 -1.11 -1.71
N LEU A 35 11.00 -1.43 -1.99
CA LEU A 35 10.48 -1.50 -3.36
C LEU A 35 10.54 -0.14 -4.06
N VAL A 36 10.22 0.94 -3.36
CA VAL A 36 10.34 2.29 -3.89
C VAL A 36 11.78 2.57 -4.29
N GLN A 37 12.75 2.31 -3.42
CA GLN A 37 14.16 2.52 -3.76
C GLN A 37 14.63 1.63 -4.92
N LYS A 38 14.19 0.37 -4.96
CA LYS A 38 14.48 -0.54 -6.06
C LYS A 38 13.98 0.02 -7.40
N PHE A 39 12.72 0.45 -7.47
CA PHE A 39 12.15 1.01 -8.68
C PHE A 39 12.79 2.34 -9.09
N LEU A 40 13.16 3.19 -8.12
CA LEU A 40 13.93 4.41 -8.42
C LEU A 40 15.30 4.07 -9.03
N ASN A 41 15.99 3.05 -8.51
CA ASN A 41 17.27 2.59 -9.06
C ASN A 41 17.14 1.99 -10.47
N GLU A 42 15.96 1.48 -10.82
CA GLU A 42 15.59 1.04 -12.18
C GLU A 42 15.19 2.22 -13.09
N GLY A 43 15.25 3.46 -12.61
CA GLY A 43 14.91 4.67 -13.37
C GLY A 43 13.42 4.98 -13.46
N ARG A 44 12.58 4.29 -12.67
CA ARG A 44 11.12 4.47 -12.66
C ARG A 44 10.70 5.70 -11.89
N LYS A 45 9.54 6.27 -12.24
CA LYS A 45 8.95 7.41 -11.55
C LYS A 45 7.85 6.93 -10.60
N VAL A 46 8.18 6.90 -9.31
CA VAL A 46 7.40 6.18 -8.30
C VAL A 46 6.59 7.12 -7.41
N ALA A 47 5.39 6.72 -7.04
CA ALA A 47 4.63 7.31 -5.92
C ALA A 47 4.17 6.24 -4.93
N ILE A 48 3.98 6.65 -3.67
CA ILE A 48 3.35 5.81 -2.64
C ILE A 48 1.91 6.24 -2.45
N VAL A 49 1.00 5.27 -2.42
CA VAL A 49 -0.41 5.51 -2.06
C VAL A 49 -0.76 4.69 -0.84
N SER A 50 -1.25 5.36 0.21
CA SER A 50 -1.68 4.72 1.46
C SER A 50 -3.12 5.09 1.80
N ARG A 51 -3.73 4.34 2.73
CA ARG A 51 -5.03 4.70 3.30
C ARG A 51 -4.96 5.94 4.20
N GLY A 52 -3.80 6.18 4.82
CA GLY A 52 -3.64 7.18 5.88
C GLY A 52 -4.51 6.87 7.10
N TYR A 53 -4.29 5.69 7.70
CA TYR A 53 -5.07 5.19 8.84
C TYR A 53 -5.03 6.18 10.01
N LYS A 54 -6.18 6.39 10.67
CA LYS A 54 -6.42 7.38 11.74
C LYS A 54 -6.19 8.86 11.38
N GLY A 55 -5.75 9.19 10.16
CA GLY A 55 -5.62 10.58 9.70
C GLY A 55 -6.96 11.33 9.63
N LYS A 56 -6.99 12.54 10.17
CA LYS A 56 -8.13 13.48 10.21
C LYS A 56 -7.92 14.63 9.21
N ARG A 57 -7.90 14.28 7.93
CA ARG A 57 -7.79 15.23 6.80
C ARG A 57 -9.13 15.85 6.43
N LYS A 58 -9.08 17.10 5.97
CA LYS A 58 -10.25 17.86 5.47
C LYS A 58 -10.65 17.43 4.05
N THR A 59 -9.67 17.08 3.23
CA THR A 59 -9.86 16.61 1.85
C THR A 59 -9.41 15.15 1.73
N ASP A 60 -10.11 14.34 0.94
CA ASP A 60 -9.78 12.93 0.66
C ASP A 60 -10.06 12.66 -0.82
N PRO A 61 -9.07 12.24 -1.64
CA PRO A 61 -7.66 12.03 -1.30
C PRO A 61 -6.88 13.34 -1.05
N MET A 62 -5.71 13.22 -0.43
CA MET A 62 -4.83 14.33 -0.06
C MET A 62 -3.37 13.99 -0.38
N ILE A 63 -2.62 14.98 -0.87
CA ILE A 63 -1.17 14.88 -1.08
C ILE A 63 -0.47 15.12 0.26
N VAL A 64 0.38 14.20 0.68
CA VAL A 64 1.22 14.29 1.88
C VAL A 64 2.57 14.90 1.55
N SER A 65 3.15 14.51 0.42
CA SER A 65 4.43 15.00 -0.07
C SER A 65 4.48 14.97 -1.60
N ASP A 66 5.23 15.87 -2.21
CA ASP A 66 5.60 15.86 -3.63
C ASP A 66 6.99 15.24 -3.88
N GLY A 67 7.60 14.65 -2.84
CA GLY A 67 8.98 14.14 -2.85
C GLY A 67 10.05 15.19 -2.53
N LYS A 68 9.70 16.48 -2.45
CA LYS A 68 10.61 17.57 -2.05
C LYS A 68 10.19 18.21 -0.74
N ASN A 69 8.90 18.48 -0.59
CA ASN A 69 8.26 19.10 0.55
C ASN A 69 7.23 18.15 1.16
N ILE A 70 6.98 18.33 2.46
CA ILE A 70 5.93 17.63 3.18
C ILE A 70 4.84 18.65 3.54
N PHE A 71 3.61 18.38 3.09
CA PHE A 71 2.47 19.30 3.20
C PHE A 71 1.47 18.93 4.30
N ALA A 72 1.61 17.74 4.89
CA ALA A 72 0.64 17.23 5.84
C ALA A 72 1.31 16.90 7.18
N THR A 73 0.57 17.12 8.25
CA THR A 73 0.93 16.67 9.58
C THR A 73 0.58 15.20 9.79
N THR A 74 1.15 14.59 10.83
CA THR A 74 0.75 13.26 11.32
C THR A 74 -0.75 13.19 11.62
N LYS A 75 -1.34 14.27 12.18
CA LYS A 75 -2.77 14.31 12.51
C LYS A 75 -3.65 14.20 11.26
N GLU A 76 -3.19 14.70 10.11
CA GLU A 76 -3.95 14.70 8.86
C GLU A 76 -3.72 13.43 8.04
N SER A 77 -2.47 13.00 7.94
CA SER A 77 -2.04 11.90 7.07
C SER A 77 -1.99 10.54 7.78
N GLY A 78 -1.73 10.52 9.09
CA GLY A 78 -1.34 9.32 9.84
C GLY A 78 0.19 9.21 9.97
N ASP A 79 0.67 8.31 10.83
CA ASP A 79 2.11 8.14 11.09
C ASP A 79 2.86 7.53 9.90
N GLU A 80 2.31 6.47 9.30
CA GLU A 80 2.98 5.70 8.24
C GLU A 80 3.26 6.53 6.96
N PRO A 81 2.32 7.33 6.42
CA PRO A 81 2.59 8.13 5.23
C PRO A 81 3.67 9.20 5.45
N LEU A 82 3.73 9.78 6.65
CA LEU A 82 4.76 10.76 6.98
C LEU A 82 6.14 10.10 7.08
N LEU A 83 6.21 8.91 7.67
CA LEU A 83 7.45 8.13 7.74
C LEU A 83 7.97 7.77 6.34
N HIS A 84 7.08 7.39 5.43
CA HIS A 84 7.45 7.19 4.03
C HIS A 84 7.97 8.48 3.39
N ALA A 85 7.33 9.63 3.64
CA ALA A 85 7.72 10.90 3.01
C ALA A 85 9.15 11.29 3.40
N ILE A 86 9.48 11.12 4.68
CA ILE A 86 10.81 11.39 5.22
C ILE A 86 11.87 10.47 4.59
N ASN A 87 11.57 9.17 4.48
CA ASN A 87 12.58 8.17 4.13
C ASN A 87 12.79 8.00 2.61
N THR A 88 11.76 8.26 1.79
CA THR A 88 11.78 7.88 0.36
C THR A 88 11.91 9.05 -0.59
N LYS A 89 11.50 10.25 -0.17
CA LYS A 89 11.53 11.47 -1.01
C LYS A 89 10.83 11.29 -2.37
N VAL A 90 9.74 10.52 -2.39
CA VAL A 90 8.84 10.39 -3.54
C VAL A 90 7.48 11.01 -3.24
N PRO A 91 6.65 11.30 -4.27
CA PRO A 91 5.27 11.72 -4.03
C PRO A 91 4.48 10.71 -3.20
N ILE A 92 3.73 11.21 -2.22
CA ILE A 92 2.90 10.41 -1.33
C ILE A 92 1.48 10.95 -1.31
N VAL A 93 0.51 10.08 -1.56
CA VAL A 93 -0.91 10.41 -1.52
C VAL A 93 -1.63 9.48 -0.55
N VAL A 94 -2.51 10.06 0.26
CA VAL A 94 -3.41 9.29 1.13
C VAL A 94 -4.85 9.39 0.66
N GLY A 95 -5.59 8.28 0.74
CA GLY A 95 -7.02 8.30 0.44
C GLY A 95 -7.75 7.05 0.94
N ARG A 96 -8.99 7.20 1.41
CA ARG A 96 -9.80 6.05 1.84
C ARG A 96 -10.13 5.14 0.65
N ASP A 97 -10.50 5.77 -0.47
CA ASP A 97 -10.66 5.13 -1.77
C ASP A 97 -9.31 5.14 -2.53
N ARG A 98 -8.68 3.97 -2.67
CA ARG A 98 -7.35 3.89 -3.27
C ARG A 98 -7.37 4.24 -4.75
N TYR A 99 -8.46 3.95 -5.45
CA TYR A 99 -8.60 4.31 -6.85
C TYR A 99 -8.52 5.82 -7.03
N SER A 100 -9.33 6.59 -6.29
CA SER A 100 -9.32 8.05 -6.36
C SER A 100 -7.96 8.63 -5.95
N ALA A 101 -7.30 8.05 -4.95
CA ALA A 101 -5.94 8.44 -4.53
C ALA A 101 -4.89 8.20 -5.62
N CYS A 102 -4.92 7.04 -6.28
CA CYS A 102 -4.02 6.74 -7.39
C CYS A 102 -4.28 7.65 -8.60
N ILE A 103 -5.55 7.98 -8.88
CA ILE A 103 -5.90 8.95 -9.92
C ILE A 103 -5.35 10.34 -9.58
N LEU A 104 -5.45 10.79 -8.32
CA LEU A 104 -4.84 12.05 -7.90
C LEU A 104 -3.32 12.03 -8.06
N ALA A 105 -2.67 10.92 -7.71
CA ALA A 105 -1.22 10.75 -7.90
C ALA A 105 -0.84 10.85 -9.39
N LYS A 106 -1.48 10.06 -10.27
CA LYS A 106 -1.23 10.07 -11.73
C LYS A 106 -1.48 11.45 -12.36
N LYS A 107 -2.52 12.17 -11.91
CA LYS A 107 -2.86 13.48 -12.48
C LYS A 107 -1.90 14.59 -12.05
N THR A 108 -1.36 14.49 -10.84
CA THR A 108 -0.54 15.56 -10.25
C THR A 108 0.94 15.38 -10.55
N PHE A 109 1.41 14.14 -10.65
CA PHE A 109 2.82 13.82 -10.77
C PHE A 109 3.08 13.02 -12.05
N ASP A 110 4.23 13.27 -12.66
CA ASP A 110 4.75 12.47 -13.76
C ASP A 110 5.31 11.15 -13.18
N ILE A 111 4.43 10.16 -13.05
CA ILE A 111 4.72 8.84 -12.48
C ILE A 111 4.29 7.72 -13.42
N ASP A 112 5.04 6.62 -13.40
CA ASP A 112 4.74 5.38 -14.12
C ASP A 112 4.49 4.20 -13.16
N THR A 113 4.71 4.41 -11.85
CA THR A 113 4.66 3.35 -10.84
C THR A 113 3.99 3.83 -9.56
N ILE A 114 3.08 3.02 -9.03
CA ILE A 114 2.50 3.24 -7.70
C ILE A 114 2.75 2.03 -6.81
N VAL A 115 3.28 2.27 -5.62
CA VAL A 115 3.35 1.28 -4.54
C VAL A 115 2.22 1.55 -3.54
N LEU A 116 1.28 0.61 -3.41
CA LEU A 116 0.21 0.67 -2.42
C LEU A 116 0.69 0.11 -1.08
N ASP A 117 0.55 0.91 -0.03
CA ASP A 117 0.74 0.47 1.35
C ASP A 117 -0.59 -0.02 1.95
N ASP A 118 -0.61 -1.29 2.37
CA ASP A 118 -1.76 -2.01 2.95
C ASP A 118 -3.02 -2.01 2.06
N GLY A 119 -2.84 -2.52 0.83
CA GLY A 119 -3.87 -2.62 -0.20
C GLY A 119 -4.46 -4.01 -0.43
N TYR A 120 -3.98 -5.07 0.25
CA TYR A 120 -4.30 -6.45 -0.15
C TYR A 120 -5.81 -6.76 -0.10
N GLN A 121 -6.49 -6.32 0.97
CA GLN A 121 -7.94 -6.44 1.13
C GLN A 121 -8.74 -5.50 0.18
N HIS A 122 -8.09 -4.51 -0.45
CA HIS A 122 -8.77 -3.49 -1.25
C HIS A 122 -8.98 -3.92 -2.72
N ARG A 123 -10.03 -4.71 -2.96
CA ARG A 123 -10.28 -5.39 -4.24
C ARG A 123 -10.88 -4.54 -5.37
N LYS A 124 -11.30 -3.29 -5.09
CA LYS A 124 -11.94 -2.41 -6.09
C LYS A 124 -10.95 -1.83 -7.09
N LEU A 125 -9.68 -1.69 -6.69
CA LEU A 125 -8.59 -1.27 -7.55
C LEU A 125 -7.92 -2.52 -8.13
N ARG A 126 -7.74 -2.57 -9.46
CA ARG A 126 -6.91 -3.58 -10.12
C ARG A 126 -5.45 -3.25 -9.84
N ARG A 127 -4.65 -4.27 -9.55
CA ARG A 127 -3.21 -4.18 -9.31
C ARG A 127 -2.52 -5.11 -10.29
N ASP A 128 -1.31 -4.74 -10.68
CA ASP A 128 -0.50 -5.49 -11.63
C ASP A 128 0.35 -6.55 -10.90
N CYS A 129 0.70 -6.30 -9.63
CA CYS A 129 1.32 -7.28 -8.75
C CYS A 129 0.87 -7.13 -7.30
N ASN A 130 0.52 -8.23 -6.64
CA ASN A 130 0.21 -8.33 -5.22
C ASN A 130 1.32 -9.07 -4.47
N ILE A 131 2.03 -8.34 -3.64
CA ILE A 131 3.09 -8.84 -2.77
C ILE A 131 2.53 -9.00 -1.36
N VAL A 132 2.54 -10.23 -0.84
CA VAL A 132 2.06 -10.54 0.51
C VAL A 132 3.22 -10.82 1.44
N LEU A 133 3.25 -10.08 2.55
CA LEU A 133 4.24 -10.28 3.61
C LEU A 133 3.76 -11.35 4.59
N ILE A 134 4.64 -12.29 4.88
CA ILE A 134 4.46 -13.32 5.91
C ILE A 134 5.54 -13.11 6.97
N ASP A 135 5.12 -12.96 8.22
CA ASP A 135 6.03 -12.86 9.36
C ASP A 135 6.49 -14.28 9.74
N ALA A 136 7.80 -14.55 9.64
CA ALA A 136 8.38 -15.86 9.95
C ALA A 136 8.27 -16.24 11.43
N THR A 137 8.18 -15.24 12.32
CA THR A 137 8.12 -15.47 13.77
C THR A 137 6.73 -15.89 14.24
N ASN A 138 5.69 -15.57 13.47
CA ASN A 138 4.30 -15.96 13.74
C ASN A 138 3.54 -16.13 12.42
N PRO A 139 3.90 -17.15 11.62
CA PRO A 139 3.29 -17.36 10.33
C PRO A 139 1.80 -17.59 10.50
N PHE A 140 0.99 -16.84 9.74
CA PHE A 140 -0.47 -16.94 9.74
C PHE A 140 -1.15 -16.65 11.09
N GLY A 141 -0.44 -16.10 12.07
CA GLY A 141 -1.11 -15.43 13.18
C GLY A 141 -1.99 -16.34 14.04
N SER A 142 -1.49 -17.53 14.37
CA SER A 142 -2.20 -18.65 15.03
C SER A 142 -3.29 -19.35 14.20
N GLY A 143 -3.41 -19.03 12.90
CA GLY A 143 -4.29 -19.74 11.97
C GLY A 143 -5.79 -19.46 12.14
N ARG A 144 -6.17 -18.51 12.99
CA ARG A 144 -7.56 -18.15 13.27
C ARG A 144 -7.89 -16.74 12.80
N LEU A 145 -9.11 -16.56 12.28
CA LEU A 145 -9.66 -15.27 11.90
C LEU A 145 -9.88 -14.38 13.12
N LEU A 146 -9.81 -13.07 12.91
CA LEU A 146 -10.27 -12.09 13.89
C LEU A 146 -11.73 -12.36 14.32
N PRO A 147 -12.09 -12.15 15.60
CA PRO A 147 -11.21 -11.69 16.70
C PRO A 147 -10.41 -12.81 17.40
N LEU A 148 -10.58 -14.08 17.00
CA LEU A 148 -10.02 -15.24 17.71
C LEU A 148 -8.53 -15.49 17.42
N GLY A 149 -8.03 -15.01 16.29
CA GLY A 149 -6.61 -14.93 15.96
C GLY A 149 -6.32 -13.65 15.21
N THR A 150 -5.18 -13.58 14.51
CA THR A 150 -4.79 -12.34 13.82
C THR A 150 -5.04 -12.35 12.32
N LEU A 151 -5.62 -13.41 11.74
CA LEU A 151 -5.95 -13.41 10.31
C LEU A 151 -7.07 -12.40 9.99
N ARG A 152 -6.81 -11.53 9.01
CA ARG A 152 -7.76 -10.58 8.41
C ARG A 152 -8.70 -11.25 7.41
N GLU A 153 -8.21 -12.31 6.75
CA GLU A 153 -8.92 -13.10 5.76
C GLU A 153 -8.48 -14.57 5.85
N ASP A 154 -9.30 -15.48 5.32
CA ASP A 154 -8.99 -16.91 5.23
C ASP A 154 -7.73 -17.14 4.39
N LEU A 155 -6.88 -18.10 4.77
CA LEU A 155 -5.63 -18.43 4.06
C LEU A 155 -5.83 -18.77 2.58
N LYS A 156 -7.00 -19.28 2.20
CA LYS A 156 -7.37 -19.51 0.78
C LYS A 156 -7.33 -18.23 -0.04
N GLN A 157 -7.39 -17.06 0.58
CA GLN A 157 -7.29 -15.78 -0.12
C GLN A 157 -5.87 -15.47 -0.58
N LEU A 158 -4.84 -16.16 -0.05
CA LEU A 158 -3.45 -16.05 -0.51
C LEU A 158 -3.28 -16.42 -1.99
N LYS A 159 -4.24 -17.15 -2.59
CA LYS A 159 -4.29 -17.42 -4.03
C LYS A 159 -4.29 -16.17 -4.93
N ARG A 160 -4.52 -14.98 -4.35
CA ARG A 160 -4.49 -13.69 -5.06
C ARG A 160 -3.14 -12.99 -4.97
N ALA A 161 -2.19 -13.55 -4.21
CA ALA A 161 -0.83 -13.05 -4.18
C ALA A 161 -0.11 -13.53 -5.44
N ASP A 162 0.70 -12.63 -6.00
CA ASP A 162 1.60 -12.93 -7.11
C ASP A 162 2.99 -13.28 -6.54
N GLU A 163 3.37 -12.64 -5.43
CA GLU A 163 4.62 -12.89 -4.72
C GLU A 163 4.43 -12.94 -3.20
N PHE A 164 5.31 -13.69 -2.53
CA PHE A 164 5.42 -13.72 -1.08
C PHE A 164 6.80 -13.25 -0.63
N ILE A 165 6.83 -12.41 0.40
CA ILE A 165 8.08 -12.05 1.08
C ILE A 165 8.00 -12.54 2.51
N ILE A 166 8.95 -13.40 2.87
CA ILE A 166 9.14 -13.86 4.25
C ILE A 166 9.95 -12.80 4.98
N THR A 167 9.36 -12.24 6.03
CA THR A 167 9.94 -11.16 6.83
C THR A 167 10.37 -11.71 8.19
N LYS A 168 11.41 -11.10 8.79
CA LYS A 168 11.97 -11.51 10.09
C LYS A 168 12.47 -12.98 10.10
N ALA A 169 12.99 -13.44 8.96
CA ALA A 169 13.69 -14.72 8.83
C ALA A 169 15.15 -14.61 9.28
#